data_AF-A0AAF0B2T5-F1
#
_entry.id   AF-A0AAF0B2T5-F1
#
_cell.length_a   1.000
_cell.length_b   1.000
_cell.length_c   1.000
_cell.angle_alpha   90.00
_cell.angle_beta   90.00
_cell.angle_gamma   90.00
#
_symmetry.space_group_name_H-M   'P 1'
#
loop_
_entity.id
_entity.type
_entity.pdbx_description
1 polymer ?
#
loop_
_entity_poly.entity_id
_entity_poly.type
_entity_poly.pdbx_seq_one_letter_code
_entity_poly.pdbx_strand_id
1 'polypeptide(L)'
;MQRSNSEQVYDIPTQGPNINVQRTSVVRNYVNLRRKTLQIINSGNNIYLINFFFDALYDVEISIHFCCKEGFTEKRELFYSPGKYKTITKVFPKETNQMYISQPEEGINLKLFDINDLKSKPNYEYIIPILIILKGIGTPVPQAQYNYAYLEEKETKENSKSEKEYRIVLYRQKIQFANKYFEVQEIFGIEKSNTPQPNPVDTSFSGK
;
A
#
# COMPACT_ATOMS: atom_id res chain seq x y z
N MET A 1 -67.98 -39.88 14.72
CA MET A 1 -67.21 -39.27 15.83
C MET A 1 -65.80 -39.83 15.81
N GLN A 2 -64.83 -38.91 15.65
CA GLN A 2 -63.39 -38.97 15.94
C GLN A 2 -62.62 -40.30 15.84
N ARG A 3 -61.68 -40.35 14.89
CA ARG A 3 -60.35 -40.94 15.09
C ARG A 3 -59.29 -39.91 14.72
N SER A 4 -58.41 -39.68 15.69
CA SER A 4 -57.21 -38.87 15.72
C SER A 4 -56.13 -39.35 14.75
N ASN A 5 -55.45 -38.41 14.08
CA ASN A 5 -54.09 -38.56 13.55
C ASN A 5 -53.53 -37.17 13.18
N SER A 6 -52.39 -36.81 13.78
CA SER A 6 -51.32 -35.94 13.24
C SER A 6 -50.53 -35.40 14.44
N GLU A 7 -49.47 -36.08 14.84
CA GLU A 7 -48.08 -35.80 14.43
C GLU A 7 -47.52 -34.53 15.09
N GLN A 8 -46.58 -34.78 16.00
CA GLN A 8 -45.72 -33.79 16.64
C GLN A 8 -44.90 -33.06 15.57
N VAL A 9 -45.08 -31.75 15.48
CA VAL A 9 -44.13 -30.88 14.77
C VAL A 9 -43.20 -30.30 15.82
N TYR A 10 -41.95 -30.75 15.80
CA TYR A 10 -40.88 -30.19 16.62
C TYR A 10 -40.53 -28.78 16.13
N ASP A 11 -40.49 -27.83 17.07
CA ASP A 11 -39.91 -26.50 16.86
C ASP A 11 -38.43 -26.63 16.47
N ILE A 12 -38.07 -26.13 15.29
CA ILE A 12 -36.68 -25.92 14.90
C ILE A 12 -36.38 -24.43 15.08
N PRO A 13 -35.57 -24.02 16.08
CA PRO A 13 -35.10 -22.64 16.14
C PRO A 13 -34.14 -22.40 14.96
N THR A 14 -34.51 -21.52 14.04
CA THR A 14 -33.60 -21.00 13.00
C THR A 14 -32.49 -20.17 13.65
N GLN A 15 -31.38 -20.82 14.00
CA GLN A 15 -30.10 -20.14 14.18
C GLN A 15 -29.45 -19.94 12.81
N GLY A 16 -29.81 -18.85 12.14
CA GLY A 16 -29.02 -18.32 11.03
C GLY A 16 -27.76 -17.62 11.56
N PRO A 17 -26.62 -17.69 10.86
CA PRO A 17 -25.40 -17.01 11.29
C PRO A 17 -25.64 -15.50 11.33
N ASN A 18 -25.29 -14.87 12.44
CA ASN A 18 -25.27 -13.42 12.59
C ASN A 18 -24.09 -12.88 11.75
N ILE A 19 -24.29 -12.81 10.43
CA ILE A 19 -23.36 -12.16 9.50
C ILE A 19 -23.46 -10.67 9.78
N ASN A 20 -22.57 -10.18 10.64
CA ASN A 20 -22.33 -8.75 10.80
C ASN A 20 -21.78 -8.24 9.47
N VAL A 21 -22.68 -7.77 8.59
CA VAL A 21 -22.33 -7.24 7.27
C VAL A 21 -21.49 -5.99 7.51
N GLN A 22 -20.17 -6.16 7.47
CA GLN A 22 -19.21 -5.08 7.56
C GLN A 22 -19.43 -4.18 6.33
N ARG A 23 -20.09 -3.03 6.52
CA ARG A 23 -20.32 -2.06 5.44
C ARG A 23 -18.97 -1.65 4.85
N THR A 24 -18.75 -2.02 3.60
CA THR A 24 -17.57 -1.64 2.83
C THR A 24 -17.88 -0.37 2.03
N SER A 25 -17.13 0.70 2.29
CA SER A 25 -17.20 1.92 1.48
C SER A 25 -16.07 1.91 0.46
N VAL A 26 -16.40 2.07 -0.81
CA VAL A 26 -15.41 2.22 -1.87
C VAL A 26 -14.97 3.69 -1.91
N VAL A 27 -13.68 3.93 -1.68
CA VAL A 27 -13.09 5.26 -1.76
C VAL A 27 -12.14 5.30 -2.94
N ARG A 28 -12.27 6.33 -3.78
CA ARG A 28 -11.30 6.60 -4.85
C ARG A 28 -10.03 7.19 -4.23
N ASN A 29 -8.93 6.45 -4.34
CA ASN A 29 -7.63 6.91 -3.88
C ASN A 29 -7.07 7.95 -4.87
N TYR A 30 -6.69 9.12 -4.38
CA TYR A 30 -6.17 10.22 -5.20
C TYR A 30 -4.71 10.06 -5.57
N VAL A 31 -3.94 9.34 -4.76
CA VAL A 31 -2.50 9.13 -4.96
C VAL A 31 -2.15 7.68 -4.68
N ASN A 32 -1.37 7.05 -5.56
CA ASN A 32 -1.11 5.62 -5.46
C ASN A 32 0.31 5.28 -5.91
N LEU A 33 1.17 4.93 -4.96
CA LEU A 33 2.43 4.23 -5.22
C LEU A 33 2.10 2.81 -5.66
N ARG A 34 2.65 2.41 -6.81
CA ARG A 34 2.47 1.06 -7.35
C ARG A 34 3.40 0.10 -6.64
N ARG A 35 2.86 -0.60 -5.63
CA ARG A 35 3.59 -1.52 -4.74
C ARG A 35 4.67 -2.37 -5.44
N LYS A 36 4.32 -3.02 -6.56
CA LYS A 36 5.21 -3.94 -7.29
C LYS A 36 6.39 -3.26 -8.00
N THR A 37 6.41 -1.93 -8.06
CA THR A 37 7.44 -1.14 -8.73
C THR A 37 8.45 -0.53 -7.77
N LEU A 38 8.21 -0.61 -6.46
CA LEU A 38 9.14 -0.11 -5.45
C LEU A 38 10.39 -0.98 -5.43
N GLN A 39 11.52 -0.35 -5.74
CA GLN A 39 12.81 -1.00 -5.75
C GLN A 39 13.90 -0.01 -5.32
N ILE A 40 15.11 -0.54 -5.14
CA ILE A 40 16.32 0.26 -4.94
C ILE A 40 17.35 -0.08 -6.00
N ILE A 41 18.07 0.95 -6.46
CA ILE A 41 19.14 0.84 -7.47
C ILE A 41 20.46 1.11 -6.77
N ASN A 42 21.42 0.17 -6.84
CA ASN A 42 22.78 0.43 -6.40
C ASN A 42 23.47 1.34 -7.42
N SER A 43 23.75 2.59 -7.03
CA SER A 43 24.42 3.59 -7.86
C SER A 43 25.95 3.54 -7.72
N GLY A 44 26.49 2.56 -7.01
CA GLY A 44 27.90 2.47 -6.62
C GLY A 44 28.22 3.36 -5.42
N ASN A 45 29.49 3.30 -4.96
CA ASN A 45 30.00 4.13 -3.86
C ASN A 45 29.18 4.07 -2.56
N ASN A 46 28.54 2.92 -2.27
CA ASN A 46 27.63 2.71 -1.15
C ASN A 46 26.34 3.56 -1.19
N ILE A 47 25.90 4.01 -2.37
CA ILE A 47 24.68 4.82 -2.54
C ILE A 47 23.58 3.96 -3.18
N TYR A 48 22.43 3.86 -2.51
CA TYR A 48 21.24 3.18 -3.01
C TYR A 48 20.13 4.19 -3.28
N LEU A 49 19.61 4.20 -4.50
CA LEU A 49 18.53 5.12 -4.91
C LEU A 49 17.19 4.43 -4.80
N ILE A 50 16.19 5.08 -4.20
CA ILE A 50 14.81 4.58 -4.17
C ILE A 50 14.11 5.01 -5.45
N ASN A 51 13.43 4.07 -6.12
CA ASN A 51 12.57 4.37 -7.26
C ASN A 51 11.28 3.55 -7.26
N PHE A 52 10.22 4.16 -7.80
CA PHE A 52 8.90 3.54 -7.95
C PHE A 52 8.05 4.33 -8.94
N PHE A 53 7.03 3.67 -9.49
CA PHE A 53 5.96 4.33 -10.22
C PHE A 53 4.80 4.71 -9.29
N PHE A 54 4.13 5.80 -9.61
CA PHE A 54 2.94 6.24 -8.92
C PHE A 54 1.94 6.90 -9.87
N ASP A 55 0.70 6.98 -9.40
CA ASP A 55 -0.41 7.66 -10.06
C ASP A 55 -0.92 8.77 -9.14
N ALA A 56 -1.19 9.96 -9.67
CA ALA A 56 -1.70 11.08 -8.90
C ALA A 56 -2.80 11.83 -9.67
N LEU A 57 -4.00 11.91 -9.09
CA LEU A 57 -5.14 12.65 -9.65
C LEU A 57 -5.10 14.15 -9.32
N TYR A 58 -4.25 14.52 -8.36
CA TYR A 58 -3.95 15.87 -7.92
C TYR A 58 -2.43 16.02 -7.82
N ASP A 59 -1.94 17.26 -7.74
CA ASP A 59 -0.52 17.48 -7.43
C ASP A 59 -0.18 16.75 -6.12
N VAL A 60 1.01 16.20 -6.03
CA VAL A 60 1.39 15.31 -4.95
C VAL A 60 2.72 15.72 -4.34
N GLU A 61 2.73 15.82 -3.02
CA GLU A 61 3.95 15.91 -2.24
C GLU A 61 4.37 14.49 -1.86
N ILE A 62 5.58 14.11 -2.27
CA ILE A 62 6.20 12.84 -1.92
C ILE A 62 7.28 13.11 -0.88
N SER A 63 7.12 12.51 0.29
CA SER A 63 8.11 12.59 1.37
C SER A 63 8.66 11.21 1.71
N ILE A 64 9.97 11.10 1.89
CA ILE A 64 10.66 9.89 2.34
C ILE A 64 11.33 10.19 3.68
N HIS A 65 10.85 9.54 4.73
CA HIS A 65 11.43 9.57 6.05
C HIS A 65 12.21 8.29 6.31
N PHE A 66 13.30 8.42 7.05
CA PHE A 66 14.08 7.29 7.52
C PHE A 66 14.11 7.29 9.05
N CYS A 67 13.84 6.14 9.65
CA CYS A 67 13.83 5.94 11.11
C CYS A 67 12.88 6.88 11.85
N CYS A 68 11.74 7.23 11.24
CA CYS A 68 10.75 8.09 11.87
C CYS A 68 9.94 7.33 12.91
N LYS A 69 9.35 8.06 13.87
CA LYS A 69 8.45 7.47 14.87
C LYS A 69 7.01 7.83 14.55
N GLU A 70 6.13 6.83 14.59
CA GLU A 70 4.68 7.03 14.49
C GLU A 70 4.15 7.59 15.82
N GLY A 71 3.32 8.61 15.74
CA GLY A 71 2.68 9.23 16.90
C GLY A 71 1.26 9.70 16.59
N PHE A 72 0.52 10.03 17.64
CA PHE A 72 -0.84 10.55 17.53
C PHE A 72 -0.93 11.92 18.21
N THR A 73 -1.55 12.88 17.55
CA THR A 73 -1.91 14.15 18.18
C THR A 73 -2.98 13.92 19.24
N GLU A 74 -3.25 14.92 20.08
CA GLU A 74 -4.38 14.90 21.03
C GLU A 74 -5.72 14.60 20.36
N LYS A 75 -5.86 14.99 19.09
CA LYS A 75 -7.04 14.75 18.25
C LYS A 75 -7.05 13.37 17.57
N ARG A 76 -6.10 12.49 17.93
CA ARG A 76 -5.88 11.16 17.34
C ARG A 76 -5.53 11.17 15.85
N GLU A 77 -4.91 12.23 15.38
CA GLU A 77 -4.38 12.30 14.00
C GLU A 77 -2.97 11.72 13.97
N LEU A 78 -2.65 10.94 12.95
CA LEU A 78 -1.30 10.39 12.81
C LEU A 78 -0.32 11.48 12.40
N PHE A 79 0.82 11.51 13.08
CA PHE A 79 1.99 12.26 12.67
C PHE A 79 3.24 11.38 12.74
N TYR A 80 4.27 11.79 11.99
CA TYR A 80 5.55 11.09 11.97
C TYR A 80 6.63 12.08 12.37
N SER A 81 7.28 11.84 13.49
CA SER A 81 8.42 12.65 13.89
C SER A 81 9.67 12.21 13.10
N PRO A 82 10.41 13.15 12.48
CA PRO A 82 11.63 12.82 11.78
C PRO A 82 12.62 12.04 12.66
N GLY A 83 13.26 11.05 12.05
CA GLY A 83 14.30 10.26 12.70
C GLY A 83 15.66 10.94 12.71
N LYS A 84 16.70 10.13 12.91
CA LYS A 84 18.11 10.53 12.86
C LYS A 84 18.54 11.09 11.51
N TYR A 85 17.88 10.69 10.43
CA TYR A 85 18.29 11.00 9.06
C TYR A 85 17.38 12.04 8.42
N LYS A 86 17.94 12.76 7.44
CA LYS A 86 17.22 13.83 6.71
C LYS A 86 16.01 13.26 5.97
N THR A 87 14.87 13.94 6.09
CA THR A 87 13.69 13.69 5.27
C THR A 87 13.85 14.34 3.90
N ILE A 88 13.46 13.63 2.86
CA ILE A 88 13.46 14.14 1.48
C ILE A 88 12.01 14.44 1.11
N THR A 89 11.76 15.60 0.52
CA THR A 89 10.42 16.00 0.08
C THR A 89 10.49 16.60 -1.32
N LYS A 90 9.59 16.16 -2.20
CA LYS A 90 9.46 16.64 -3.58
C LYS A 90 8.00 16.80 -3.95
N VAL A 91 7.71 17.72 -4.86
CA VAL A 91 6.36 17.92 -5.41
C VAL A 91 6.34 17.51 -6.87
N PHE A 92 5.29 16.79 -7.26
CA PHE A 92 5.03 16.37 -8.64
C PHE A 92 3.64 16.85 -9.07
N PRO A 93 3.45 17.20 -10.35
CA PRO A 93 2.14 17.58 -10.86
C PRO A 93 1.17 16.41 -10.86
N LYS A 94 -0.13 16.69 -10.97
CA LYS A 94 -1.15 15.67 -11.23
C LYS A 94 -0.86 14.98 -12.57
N GLU A 95 -0.59 13.68 -12.53
CA GLU A 95 -0.40 12.83 -13.70
C GLU A 95 -0.38 11.36 -13.27
N THR A 96 -0.75 10.46 -14.18
CA THR A 96 -0.68 9.01 -14.00
C THR A 96 0.63 8.44 -14.55
N ASN A 97 1.06 7.28 -14.06
CA ASN A 97 2.26 6.60 -14.53
C ASN A 97 3.56 7.43 -14.40
N GLN A 98 3.64 8.27 -13.37
CA GLN A 98 4.84 9.04 -13.06
C GLN A 98 5.88 8.14 -12.37
N MET A 99 7.16 8.49 -12.50
CA MET A 99 8.25 7.79 -11.85
C MET A 99 8.94 8.71 -10.82
N TYR A 100 9.06 8.22 -9.60
CA TYR A 100 9.96 8.79 -8.60
C TYR A 100 11.31 8.10 -8.73
N ILE A 101 12.38 8.89 -8.70
CA ILE A 101 13.75 8.41 -8.47
C ILE A 101 14.48 9.42 -7.56
N SER A 102 15.13 8.93 -6.51
CA SER A 102 15.99 9.77 -5.67
C SER A 102 17.27 10.14 -6.41
N GLN A 103 17.75 11.37 -6.22
CA GLN A 103 19.08 11.77 -6.67
C GLN A 103 20.17 11.15 -5.79
N PRO A 104 21.44 11.06 -6.23
CA PRO A 104 22.53 10.51 -5.42
C PRO A 104 22.66 11.11 -4.02
N GLU A 105 22.40 12.40 -3.87
CA GLU A 105 22.47 13.14 -2.60
C GLU A 105 21.29 12.85 -1.67
N GLU A 106 20.22 12.28 -2.23
CA GLU A 106 18.99 11.86 -1.55
C GLU A 106 18.94 10.34 -1.36
N GLY A 107 19.90 9.61 -1.92
CA GLY A 107 19.99 8.16 -1.79
C GLY A 107 20.33 7.74 -0.37
N ILE A 108 20.11 6.46 -0.10
CA ILE A 108 20.60 5.79 1.11
C ILE A 108 22.12 5.61 0.94
N ASN A 109 22.89 6.52 1.50
CA ASN A 109 24.34 6.46 1.50
C ASN A 109 24.85 5.71 2.74
N LEU A 110 25.38 4.49 2.59
CA LEU A 110 25.81 3.66 3.73
C LEU A 110 27.07 4.19 4.45
N LYS A 111 27.66 5.30 3.98
CA LYS A 111 28.67 6.05 4.75
C LYS A 111 28.04 6.99 5.79
N LEU A 112 26.76 7.36 5.60
CA LEU A 112 25.99 8.26 6.46
C LEU A 112 24.88 7.52 7.22
N PHE A 113 24.32 6.47 6.63
CA PHE A 113 23.30 5.62 7.21
C PHE A 113 23.92 4.40 7.87
N ASP A 114 23.54 4.11 9.11
CA ASP A 114 23.72 2.78 9.68
C ASP A 114 22.70 1.85 9.02
N ILE A 115 23.19 0.86 8.30
CA ILE A 115 22.33 -0.09 7.60
C ILE A 115 21.43 -0.88 8.57
N ASN A 116 21.84 -1.07 9.83
CA ASN A 116 21.04 -1.78 10.81
C ASN A 116 19.78 -1.00 11.21
N ASP A 117 19.81 0.34 11.11
CA ASP A 117 18.65 1.19 11.36
C ASP A 117 17.57 1.00 10.27
N LEU A 118 17.99 0.61 9.07
CA LEU A 118 17.12 0.44 7.91
C LEU A 118 16.70 -1.02 7.68
N LYS A 119 17.42 -1.96 8.29
CA LYS A 119 17.23 -3.39 8.09
C LYS A 119 16.13 -3.95 8.97
N SER A 120 15.42 -4.92 8.41
CA SER A 120 14.40 -5.74 9.07
C SER A 120 13.05 -5.05 9.24
N LYS A 121 12.00 -5.88 9.20
CA LYS A 121 10.68 -5.47 9.63
C LYS A 121 10.75 -5.12 11.12
N PRO A 122 10.26 -3.94 11.55
CA PRO A 122 10.29 -3.59 12.96
C PRO A 122 9.44 -4.59 13.76
N ASN A 123 10.05 -5.19 14.80
CA ASN A 123 9.36 -6.08 15.73
C ASN A 123 8.40 -5.31 16.66
N TYR A 124 8.66 -4.02 16.87
CA TYR A 124 7.84 -3.10 17.65
C TYR A 124 7.72 -1.77 16.89
N GLU A 125 6.51 -1.21 16.81
CA GLU A 125 6.14 -0.12 15.88
C GLU A 125 6.76 1.27 16.20
N TYR A 126 7.70 1.38 17.14
CA TYR A 126 8.19 2.69 17.56
C TYR A 126 9.08 3.39 16.53
N ILE A 127 9.78 2.62 15.69
CA ILE A 127 10.66 3.17 14.66
C ILE A 127 10.32 2.50 13.34
N ILE A 128 9.97 3.32 12.35
CA ILE A 128 9.70 2.89 10.99
C ILE A 128 11.00 3.11 10.19
N PRO A 129 11.63 2.04 9.67
CA PRO A 129 12.92 2.13 8.98
C PRO A 129 12.87 3.08 7.78
N ILE A 130 11.89 2.89 6.90
CA ILE A 130 11.63 3.74 5.73
C ILE A 130 10.12 3.98 5.64
N LEU A 131 9.72 5.24 5.56
CA LEU A 131 8.33 5.64 5.34
C LEU A 131 8.26 6.55 4.11
N ILE A 132 7.53 6.11 3.09
CA ILE A 132 7.25 6.89 1.88
C ILE A 132 5.80 7.36 1.93
N ILE A 133 5.60 8.67 1.94
CA ILE A 133 4.28 9.31 2.01
C ILE A 133 4.01 9.99 0.67
N LEU A 134 2.89 9.65 0.04
CA LEU A 134 2.33 10.41 -1.08
C LEU A 134 1.14 11.19 -0.53
N LYS A 135 1.17 12.52 -0.53
CA LYS A 135 0.11 13.39 0.00
C LYS A 135 -0.46 14.24 -1.12
N GLY A 136 -1.77 14.13 -1.35
CA GLY A 136 -2.45 14.93 -2.36
C GLY A 136 -2.60 16.39 -1.94
N ILE A 137 -2.19 17.31 -2.82
CA ILE A 137 -2.24 18.76 -2.64
C ILE A 137 -3.50 19.31 -3.32
N GLY A 138 -4.20 20.24 -2.66
CA GLY A 138 -5.42 20.85 -3.22
C GLY A 138 -6.58 19.87 -3.39
N THR A 139 -6.55 18.74 -2.68
CA THR A 139 -7.60 17.72 -2.73
C THR A 139 -8.86 18.21 -2.00
N PRO A 140 -10.08 17.88 -2.47
CA PRO A 140 -11.32 18.26 -1.79
C PRO A 140 -11.46 17.68 -0.37
N VAL A 141 -10.82 16.54 -0.15
CA VAL A 141 -10.75 15.83 1.13
C VAL A 141 -9.30 15.40 1.32
N PRO A 142 -8.68 15.65 2.49
CA PRO A 142 -7.31 15.21 2.76
C PRO A 142 -7.15 13.71 2.47
N GLN A 143 -6.22 13.39 1.57
CA GLN A 143 -5.84 12.02 1.26
C GLN A 143 -4.32 11.90 1.17
N ALA A 144 -3.82 10.81 1.73
CA ALA A 144 -2.43 10.42 1.61
C ALA A 144 -2.30 8.90 1.61
N GLN A 145 -1.22 8.40 1.01
CA GLN A 145 -0.85 7.00 1.09
C GLN A 145 0.50 6.88 1.80
N TYR A 146 0.54 6.04 2.83
CA TYR A 146 1.70 5.76 3.65
C TYR A 146 2.21 4.38 3.29
N ASN A 147 3.49 4.31 2.94
CA ASN A 147 4.13 3.11 2.43
C ASN A 147 5.33 2.79 3.34
N TYR A 148 5.19 1.73 4.14
CA TYR A 148 6.16 1.34 5.15
C TYR A 148 7.08 0.28 4.57
N ALA A 149 8.37 0.56 4.62
CA ALA A 149 9.39 -0.30 4.04
C ALA A 149 10.59 -0.49 4.96
N TYR A 150 11.36 -1.52 4.67
CA TYR A 150 12.68 -1.77 5.25
C TYR A 150 13.61 -2.31 4.16
N LEU A 151 14.92 -2.34 4.44
CA LEU A 151 15.90 -2.99 3.59
C LEU A 151 16.13 -4.43 4.02
N GLU A 152 16.17 -5.33 3.04
CA GLU A 152 16.51 -6.72 3.22
C GLU A 152 17.79 -7.03 2.45
N GLU A 153 18.71 -7.74 3.10
CA GLU A 153 19.93 -8.23 2.46
C GLU A 153 19.56 -9.35 1.49
N LYS A 154 20.01 -9.25 0.24
CA LYS A 154 19.86 -10.33 -0.73
C LYS A 154 20.85 -11.44 -0.36
N GLU A 155 20.36 -12.68 -0.31
CA GLU A 155 21.24 -13.84 -0.16
C GLU A 155 22.08 -14.02 -1.42
N THR A 156 23.36 -13.68 -1.36
CA THR A 156 24.29 -13.98 -2.45
C THR A 156 24.69 -15.44 -2.36
N LYS A 157 24.30 -16.24 -3.35
CA LYS A 157 24.82 -17.60 -3.52
C LYS A 157 26.28 -17.49 -3.96
N GLU A 158 27.18 -18.12 -3.20
CA GLU A 158 28.60 -18.40 -3.48
C GLU A 158 29.64 -17.31 -3.11
N ASN A 159 30.43 -17.62 -2.08
CA ASN A 159 31.90 -17.54 -1.87
C ASN A 159 32.79 -16.49 -2.57
N SER A 160 32.26 -15.47 -3.22
CA SER A 160 33.00 -14.26 -3.52
C SER A 160 32.83 -13.30 -2.35
N LYS A 161 33.86 -12.51 -2.01
CA LYS A 161 33.76 -11.37 -1.10
C LYS A 161 32.89 -10.26 -1.74
N SER A 162 31.65 -10.58 -2.11
CA SER A 162 30.74 -9.68 -2.79
C SER A 162 30.24 -8.63 -1.79
N GLU A 163 30.20 -7.37 -2.22
CA GLU A 163 29.47 -6.33 -1.51
C GLU A 163 28.04 -6.80 -1.23
N LYS A 164 27.56 -6.54 -0.01
CA LYS A 164 26.20 -6.87 0.39
C LYS A 164 25.22 -6.09 -0.49
N GLU A 165 24.35 -6.81 -1.19
CA GLU A 165 23.29 -6.20 -1.99
C GLU A 165 21.99 -6.15 -1.19
N TYR A 166 21.21 -5.08 -1.36
CA TYR A 166 19.95 -4.89 -0.66
C TYR A 166 18.76 -4.86 -1.64
N ARG A 167 17.60 -5.25 -1.14
CA ARG A 167 16.30 -4.92 -1.74
C ARG A 167 15.43 -4.18 -0.74
N ILE A 168 14.56 -3.32 -1.22
CA ILE A 168 13.54 -2.67 -0.40
C ILE A 168 12.30 -3.56 -0.34
N VAL A 169 11.75 -3.74 0.85
CA VAL A 169 10.56 -4.57 1.09
C VAL A 169 9.45 -3.70 1.65
N LEU A 170 8.36 -3.58 0.91
CA LEU A 170 7.14 -2.92 1.38
C LEU A 170 6.31 -3.91 2.22
N TYR A 171 6.18 -3.64 3.52
CA TYR A 171 5.53 -4.58 4.45
C TYR A 171 4.17 -4.12 4.96
N ARG A 172 3.84 -2.84 4.80
CA ARG A 172 2.55 -2.26 5.21
C ARG A 172 2.22 -1.05 4.35
N GLN A 173 0.94 -0.86 4.05
CA GLN A 173 0.43 0.34 3.41
C GLN A 173 -0.82 0.84 4.13
N LYS A 174 -0.91 2.14 4.37
CA LYS A 174 -2.13 2.80 4.89
C LYS A 174 -2.62 3.85 3.90
N ILE A 175 -3.93 4.02 3.80
CA ILE A 175 -4.59 5.10 3.08
C ILE A 175 -5.26 6.00 4.10
N GLN A 176 -4.94 7.28 4.09
CA GLN A 176 -5.70 8.31 4.79
C GLN A 176 -6.83 8.80 3.89
N PHE A 177 -8.01 8.91 4.47
CA PHE A 177 -9.15 9.62 3.91
C PHE A 177 -9.79 10.47 5.01
N ALA A 178 -9.75 11.79 4.83
CA ALA A 178 -10.05 12.76 5.87
C ALA A 178 -9.20 12.51 7.14
N ASN A 179 -9.84 12.21 8.27
CA ASN A 179 -9.19 11.90 9.55
C ASN A 179 -9.11 10.40 9.84
N LYS A 180 -9.45 9.54 8.89
CA LYS A 180 -9.44 8.08 9.03
C LYS A 180 -8.29 7.47 8.27
N TYR A 181 -7.77 6.37 8.79
CA TYR A 181 -6.67 5.61 8.20
C TYR A 181 -7.10 4.16 8.02
N PHE A 182 -6.86 3.64 6.84
CA PHE A 182 -7.26 2.29 6.44
C PHE A 182 -6.01 1.53 6.03
N GLU A 183 -5.77 0.37 6.65
CA GLU A 183 -4.69 -0.51 6.21
C GLU A 183 -5.11 -1.22 4.92
N VAL A 184 -4.22 -1.21 3.92
CA VAL A 184 -4.47 -1.86 2.64
C VAL A 184 -4.25 -3.35 2.82
N GLN A 185 -5.30 -4.13 2.60
CA GLN A 185 -5.25 -5.59 2.53
C GLN A 185 -5.25 -6.03 1.07
N GLU A 186 -4.34 -6.92 0.70
CA GLU A 186 -4.38 -7.55 -0.62
C GLU A 186 -5.52 -8.58 -0.66
N ILE A 187 -6.42 -8.44 -1.62
CA ILE A 187 -7.47 -9.42 -1.89
C ILE A 187 -6.98 -10.39 -2.94
N PHE A 188 -6.69 -11.63 -2.54
CA PHE A 188 -6.28 -12.70 -3.45
C PHE A 188 -7.53 -13.28 -4.14
N GLY A 189 -7.53 -13.37 -5.47
CA GLY A 189 -8.60 -14.06 -6.23
C GLY A 189 -9.61 -13.18 -6.98
N ILE A 190 -9.43 -11.85 -7.03
CA ILE A 190 -10.24 -10.97 -7.91
C ILE A 190 -9.40 -10.55 -9.11
N GLU A 191 -9.15 -11.51 -10.01
CA GLU A 191 -8.72 -11.15 -11.35
C GLU A 191 -9.95 -10.61 -12.09
N LYS A 192 -9.89 -9.35 -12.53
CA LYS A 192 -10.91 -8.84 -13.46
C LYS A 192 -10.77 -9.63 -14.75
N SER A 193 -11.69 -10.54 -15.00
CA SER A 193 -11.81 -11.20 -16.30
C SER A 193 -12.11 -10.12 -17.33
N ASN A 194 -11.11 -9.72 -18.11
CA ASN A 194 -11.32 -9.00 -19.37
C ASN A 194 -11.87 -10.00 -20.39
N THR A 195 -13.08 -10.50 -20.16
CA THR A 195 -13.88 -11.15 -21.20
C THR A 195 -14.67 -10.05 -21.88
N PRO A 196 -14.36 -9.71 -23.15
CA PRO A 196 -15.24 -8.89 -23.96
C PRO A 196 -16.60 -9.60 -24.00
N GLN A 197 -17.68 -8.91 -23.62
CA GLN A 197 -19.01 -9.43 -23.84
C GLN A 197 -19.21 -9.61 -25.35
N PRO A 198 -19.58 -10.80 -25.86
CA PRO A 198 -19.93 -10.95 -27.25
C PRO A 198 -21.23 -10.18 -27.52
N ASN A 199 -21.19 -9.30 -28.53
CA ASN A 199 -22.34 -8.54 -28.99
C ASN A 199 -23.50 -9.49 -29.34
N PRO A 200 -24.75 -9.16 -28.96
CA PRO A 200 -25.90 -9.97 -29.34
C PRO A 200 -26.10 -9.92 -30.85
N VAL A 201 -26.07 -11.13 -31.41
CA VAL A 201 -26.27 -11.58 -32.80
C VAL A 201 -27.27 -10.76 -33.61
N ASP A 202 -26.83 -10.31 -34.79
CA ASP A 202 -27.67 -9.87 -35.91
C ASP A 202 -28.68 -10.96 -36.28
N THR A 203 -29.97 -10.71 -36.04
CA THR A 203 -31.05 -11.55 -36.55
C THR A 203 -31.44 -11.05 -37.94
N SER A 204 -30.87 -11.69 -38.95
CA SER A 204 -31.36 -11.63 -40.32
C SER A 204 -32.71 -12.36 -40.39
N PHE A 205 -33.80 -11.61 -40.55
CA PHE A 205 -35.07 -12.16 -41.02
C PHE A 205 -35.08 -12.16 -42.54
N SER A 206 -34.82 -13.34 -43.12
CA SER A 206 -35.25 -13.68 -44.47
C SER A 206 -36.66 -14.28 -44.36
N GLY A 207 -37.65 -13.59 -44.92
CA GLY A 207 -39.04 -14.05 -45.00
C GLY A 207 -39.63 -13.67 -46.35
N LYS A 208 -39.75 -14.70 -47.20
CA LYS A 208 -40.57 -14.89 -48.42
C LYS A 208 -41.34 -13.72 -49.01
#